data_AF-A0AA44WX70-F1
#
_entry.id   AF-A0AA44WX70-F1
#
_cell.length_a   1.000
_cell.length_b   1.000
_cell.length_c   1.000
_cell.angle_alpha   90.00
_cell.angle_beta   90.00
_cell.angle_gamma   90.00
#
_symmetry.space_group_name_H-M   'P 1'
#
loop_
_entity.id
_entity.type
_entity.pdbx_description
1 polymer ?
#
loop_
_entity_poly.entity_id
_entity_poly.type
_entity_poly.pdbx_seq_one_letter_code
_entity_poly.pdbx_strand_id
1 'polypeptide(L)' 'MNTSWLHASSPLPDLVLGASLYFPPIFKAFLLGLVLWLLIHQLLRDWMYSGEIWHPMLMDLSIFVLTVSGSLWILASW' A
#
# COMPACT_ATOMS: atom_id res chain seq x y z
N MET A 1 -10.12 46.79 -11.30
CA MET A 1 -10.24 45.54 -12.06
C MET A 1 -9.40 44.48 -11.38
N ASN A 2 -9.99 43.31 -11.19
CA ASN A 2 -9.50 42.17 -10.44
C ASN A 2 -8.43 41.38 -11.23
N THR A 3 -7.17 41.35 -10.78
CA THR A 3 -6.17 40.36 -11.25
C THR A 3 -5.18 39.95 -10.15
N SER A 4 -5.70 39.49 -9.02
CA SER A 4 -5.00 38.53 -8.13
C SER A 4 -4.85 37.13 -8.78
N TRP A 5 -5.23 36.99 -10.07
CA TRP A 5 -5.21 35.77 -10.87
C TRP A 5 -3.82 35.29 -11.33
N LEU A 6 -2.74 35.95 -10.90
CA LEU A 6 -1.37 35.51 -11.17
C LEU A 6 -0.74 34.82 -9.95
N HIS A 7 -1.54 34.14 -9.11
CA HIS A 7 -0.99 33.12 -8.23
C HIS A 7 -0.31 32.09 -9.12
N ALA A 8 1.01 32.20 -9.16
CA ALA A 8 1.91 31.38 -9.91
C ALA A 8 1.43 29.92 -9.84
N SER A 9 1.26 29.34 -11.02
CA SER A 9 1.30 27.90 -11.27
C SER A 9 2.65 27.35 -10.77
N SER A 10 2.83 27.37 -9.45
CA SER A 10 3.89 26.68 -8.77
C SER A 10 3.41 25.23 -8.69
N PRO A 11 4.14 24.26 -9.27
CA PRO A 11 3.73 22.87 -9.24
C PRO A 11 3.76 22.29 -7.81
N LEU A 12 4.39 23.00 -6.87
CA LEU A 12 4.57 22.59 -5.48
C LEU A 12 3.25 22.40 -4.70
N PRO A 13 2.32 23.37 -4.63
CA PRO A 13 1.04 23.20 -3.94
C PRO A 13 0.17 22.07 -4.51
N ASP A 14 0.08 21.93 -5.83
CA ASP A 14 -0.69 20.85 -6.47
C ASP A 14 -0.06 19.47 -6.20
N LEU A 15 1.28 19.40 -6.18
CA LEU A 15 2.01 18.17 -5.85
C LEU A 15 1.85 17.80 -4.37
N VAL A 16 1.87 18.78 -3.47
CA VAL A 16 1.63 18.59 -2.03
C VAL A 16 0.18 18.17 -1.77
N LEU A 17 -0.79 18.77 -2.47
CA LEU A 17 -2.21 18.38 -2.40
C LEU A 17 -2.41 16.95 -2.88
N GLY A 18 -1.88 16.61 -4.06
CA GLY A 18 -1.95 15.25 -4.60
C GLY A 18 -1.30 14.23 -3.67
N ALA A 19 -0.09 14.52 -3.16
CA ALA A 19 0.55 13.68 -2.16
C ALA A 19 -0.34 13.53 -0.91
N SER A 20 -0.88 14.62 -0.37
CA SER A 20 -1.74 14.57 0.82
C SER A 20 -3.08 13.86 0.59
N LEU A 21 -3.57 13.76 -0.65
CA LEU A 21 -4.84 13.11 -0.98
C LEU A 21 -4.66 11.60 -1.20
N TYR A 22 -3.59 11.19 -1.88
CA TYR A 22 -3.31 9.80 -2.21
C TYR A 22 -2.56 9.05 -1.10
N PHE A 23 -1.70 9.74 -0.36
CA PHE A 23 -0.91 9.12 0.70
C PHE A 23 -1.78 8.56 1.83
N PRO A 24 -2.82 9.26 2.35
CA PRO A 24 -3.61 8.72 3.46
C PRO A 24 -4.40 7.44 3.13
N PRO A 25 -5.10 7.32 1.97
CA PRO A 25 -5.80 6.09 1.61
C PRO A 25 -4.84 4.93 1.32
N ILE A 26 -3.78 5.15 0.54
CA ILE A 26 -2.80 4.11 0.20
C ILE A 26 -2.05 3.66 1.45
N PHE A 27 -1.72 4.57 2.35
CA PHE A 27 -1.06 4.23 3.60
C PHE A 27 -1.97 3.40 4.51
N LYS A 28 -3.28 3.70 4.56
CA LYS A 28 -4.26 2.85 5.26
C LYS A 28 -4.33 1.44 4.65
N ALA A 29 -4.37 1.33 3.33
CA ALA A 29 -4.38 0.03 2.65
C ALA A 29 -3.08 -0.76 2.91
N PHE A 30 -1.93 -0.08 2.89
CA PHE A 30 -0.65 -0.70 3.19
C PHE A 30 -0.59 -1.21 4.63
N LEU A 31 -0.99 -0.39 5.62
CA LEU A 31 -1.01 -0.79 7.03
C LEU A 31 -1.94 -1.99 7.27
N LEU A 32 -3.13 -1.98 6.67
CA LEU A 32 -4.08 -3.08 6.78
C LEU A 32 -3.55 -4.35 6.08
N GLY A 33 -2.96 -4.21 4.90
CA GLY A 33 -2.25 -5.29 4.20
C GLY A 33 -1.11 -5.88 5.02
N LEU A 34 -0.34 -5.05 5.74
CA LEU A 34 0.76 -5.49 6.61
C LEU A 34 0.25 -6.31 7.81
N VAL A 35 -0.85 -5.86 8.44
CA VAL A 35 -1.50 -6.62 9.54
C VAL A 35 -2.01 -7.97 9.06
N LEU A 36 -2.73 -7.99 7.93
CA LEU A 36 -3.22 -9.23 7.33
C LEU A 36 -2.06 -10.16 6.92
N TRP A 37 -0.97 -9.60 6.38
CA TRP A 37 0.20 -10.38 6.01
C TRP A 37 0.86 -11.01 7.24
N LEU A 38 0.99 -10.30 8.37
CA LEU A 38 1.52 -10.87 9.61
C LEU A 38 0.71 -12.09 10.09
N LEU A 39 -0.62 -12.02 10.00
CA LEU A 39 -1.51 -13.14 10.33
C LEU A 39 -1.27 -14.34 9.40
N ILE A 40 -1.21 -14.10 8.09
CA ILE A 40 -1.01 -15.15 7.08
C ILE A 40 0.41 -15.74 7.18
N HIS A 41 1.43 -14.89 7.33
CA HIS A 41 2.83 -15.27 7.45
C HIS A 41 3.06 -16.17 8.66
N GLN A 42 2.44 -15.86 9.80
CA GLN A 42 2.57 -16.70 10.99
C GLN A 42 1.99 -18.10 10.77
N LEU A 43 0.89 -18.22 10.03
CA LEU A 43 0.27 -19.51 9.73
C LEU A 43 1.05 -20.31 8.67
N LEU A 44 1.58 -19.62 7.65
CA LEU A 44 2.34 -20.25 6.57
C LEU A 44 3.82 -20.44 6.92
N ARG A 45 4.28 -19.94 8.07
CA ARG A 45 5.66 -20.06 8.55
C ARG A 45 6.11 -21.52 8.57
N ASP A 46 5.36 -22.37 9.27
CA ASP A 46 5.77 -23.77 9.46
C ASP A 46 5.81 -24.54 8.14
N TRP A 47 4.90 -24.22 7.22
CA TRP A 47 4.89 -24.79 5.87
C TRP A 47 6.07 -24.28 5.03
N MET A 48 6.36 -22.96 5.06
CA MET A 48 7.49 -22.35 4.36
C MET A 48 8.83 -22.96 4.70
N TYR A 49 9.03 -23.25 5.98
CA TYR A 49 10.28 -23.79 6.50
C TYR A 49 10.29 -25.33 6.53
N SER A 50 9.27 -26.01 5.98
CA SER A 50 9.19 -27.47 5.88
C SER A 50 10.20 -28.09 4.90
N GLY A 51 10.99 -27.28 4.19
CA GLY A 51 12.02 -27.74 3.25
C GLY A 51 11.51 -28.08 1.85
N GLU A 52 10.20 -28.08 1.61
CA GLU A 52 9.60 -28.32 0.29
C GLU A 52 9.56 -27.07 -0.61
N ILE A 53 9.67 -25.88 -0.03
CA ILE A 53 9.62 -24.60 -0.76
C ILE A 53 11.05 -24.17 -1.14
N TRP A 54 11.30 -24.00 -2.44
CA TRP A 54 12.61 -23.64 -2.98
C TRP A 54 13.07 -22.21 -2.62
N HIS A 55 12.17 -21.23 -2.64
CA HIS A 55 12.47 -19.82 -2.30
C HIS A 55 11.44 -19.22 -1.33
N PRO A 56 11.59 -19.47 -0.02
CA PRO A 56 10.63 -18.98 1.00
C PRO A 56 10.50 -17.45 1.01
N MET A 57 11.58 -16.72 0.74
CA MET A 57 11.56 -15.25 0.61
C MET A 57 10.70 -14.74 -0.56
N LEU A 58 10.76 -15.40 -1.73
CA LEU A 58 9.94 -14.99 -2.88
C LEU A 58 8.45 -15.24 -2.63
N MET A 59 8.14 -16.34 -1.96
CA MET A 59 6.77 -16.68 -1.62
C MET A 59 6.19 -15.73 -0.57
N ASP A 60 6.98 -15.36 0.43
CA ASP A 60 6.57 -14.39 1.43
C ASP A 60 6.28 -13.01 0.82
N LEU A 61 7.15 -12.55 -0.12
CA LEU A 61 6.95 -11.30 -0.85
C LEU A 61 5.67 -11.32 -1.70
N SER A 62 5.37 -12.43 -2.37
CA SER A 62 4.16 -12.53 -3.19
C SER A 62 2.89 -12.52 -2.35
N ILE A 63 2.89 -13.23 -1.22
CA ILE A 63 1.79 -13.17 -0.23
C ILE A 63 1.62 -11.75 0.28
N PHE A 64 2.72 -11.05 0.60
CA PHE A 64 2.67 -9.65 1.02
C PHE A 64 1.98 -8.76 -0.03
N VAL A 65 2.40 -8.84 -1.29
CA VAL A 65 1.82 -8.04 -2.39
C VAL A 65 0.34 -8.38 -2.61
N LEU A 66 -0.05 -9.66 -2.55
CA LEU A 66 -1.45 -10.07 -2.65
C LEU A 66 -2.29 -9.48 -1.52
N THR A 67 -1.75 -9.46 -0.30
CA THR A 67 -2.45 -8.97 0.87
C THR A 67 -2.64 -7.45 0.84
N VAL A 68 -1.60 -6.71 0.40
CA VAL A 68 -1.68 -5.26 0.17
C VAL A 68 -2.66 -4.94 -0.96
N SER A 69 -2.64 -5.71 -2.05
CA SER A 69 -3.57 -5.54 -3.17
C SER A 69 -5.02 -5.81 -2.77
N GLY A 70 -5.26 -6.88 -2.00
CA GLY A 70 -6.57 -7.21 -1.45
C GLY A 70 -7.06 -6.14 -0.47
N SER A 71 -6.18 -5.62 0.38
CA SER A 71 -6.53 -4.50 1.25
C SER A 71 -6.87 -3.23 0.47
N LEU A 72 -6.14 -2.94 -0.60
CA LEU A 72 -6.43 -1.79 -1.46
C LEU A 72 -7.78 -1.97 -2.14
N TRP A 73 -8.09 -3.17 -2.63
CA TRP A 73 -9.40 -3.49 -3.22
C TRP A 73 -10.54 -3.29 -2.23
N ILE A 74 -10.40 -3.80 -1.00
CA ILE A 74 -11.40 -3.62 0.07
C ILE A 74 -11.61 -2.13 0.36
N LEU A 75 -10.54 -1.34 0.41
CA LEU A 75 -10.62 0.10 0.69
C LEU A 75 -11.18 0.90 -0.50
N ALA A 76 -10.96 0.44 -1.73
CA ALA A 76 -11.50 1.05 -2.95
C ALA A 76 -12.96 0.68 -3.22
N SER A 77 -13.41 -0.47 -2.70
CA SER A 77 -14.78 -0.96 -2.81
C SER A 77 -15.72 -0.40 -1.73
N TRP A 78 -15.20 0.37 -0.78
CA TRP A 78 -15.94 0.95 0.35
C TRP A 78 -16.19 2.44 0.11
#